data_AF-A0AAP6GDN0-F1
#
_entry.id   AF-A0AAP6GDN0-F1
#
_cell.length_a   1.000
_cell.length_b   1.000
_cell.length_c   1.000
_cell.angle_alpha   90.00
_cell.angle_beta   90.00
_cell.angle_gamma   90.00
#
_symmetry.space_group_name_H-M   'P 1'
#
loop_
_entity.id
_entity.type
_entity.pdbx_description
1 polymer ?
#
loop_
_entity_poly.entity_id
_entity_poly.type
_entity_poly.pdbx_seq_one_letter_code
_entity_poly.pdbx_strand_id
1 'polypeptide(L)'
;MTRGVIATPAIINIYGDGFTMERGLSPQEIRYYALYWDKVVIPGSNLVHIGLPEEDILINSGVIERPRVAFQGSFGGADLGHSFAVAQSVVAKKLMEEEKTTDWVLHQIGNKLLIPKEYIEPRNSLRFELVNLLPVPDGTTPIADVLEFKERRRTELNALHECIELAYIEALRCPDSALGTSRAIRDLKESIDNLDYVSKEKWSKTSKFDFAAEFNLDGGKIANGIASGAAFDFFTNAFTLPIGAIIGGIASAFKFKASYSSSFKPASNNSSLAFLSLAHNERILLR
;
A
#
# COMPACT_ATOMS: atom_id res chain seq x y z
N MET A 1 6.86 -14.39 5.46
CA MET A 1 5.45 -14.48 5.93
C MET A 1 4.56 -14.24 4.72
N THR A 2 3.31 -14.71 4.73
CA THR A 2 2.35 -14.41 3.65
C THR A 2 1.94 -12.94 3.74
N ARG A 3 1.88 -12.20 2.64
CA ARG A 3 1.47 -10.79 2.63
C ARG A 3 -0.01 -10.68 2.27
N GLY A 4 -0.79 -10.08 3.14
CA GLY A 4 -2.23 -9.91 2.94
C GLY A 4 -2.61 -8.44 2.89
N VAL A 5 -3.46 -8.07 1.94
CA VAL A 5 -4.01 -6.71 1.85
C VAL A 5 -5.50 -6.71 2.11
N ILE A 6 -5.97 -5.77 2.92
CA ILE A 6 -7.39 -5.45 3.04
C ILE A 6 -7.62 -4.11 2.34
N ALA A 7 -8.38 -4.10 1.25
CA ALA A 7 -8.61 -2.91 0.42
C ALA A 7 -10.07 -2.44 0.43
N THR A 8 -10.31 -1.16 0.11
CA THR A 8 -11.67 -0.65 -0.11
C THR A 8 -12.12 -0.88 -1.56
N PRO A 9 -13.43 -1.10 -1.82
CA PRO A 9 -13.92 -1.37 -3.18
C PRO A 9 -14.03 -0.14 -4.07
N ALA A 10 -13.78 1.05 -3.52
CA ALA A 10 -13.89 2.32 -4.23
C ALA A 10 -12.99 3.40 -3.63
N ILE A 11 -12.77 4.43 -4.44
CA ILE A 11 -12.13 5.69 -4.06
C ILE A 11 -13.22 6.63 -3.58
N ILE A 12 -13.11 7.07 -2.33
CA ILE A 12 -14.14 7.87 -1.67
C ILE A 12 -13.49 9.10 -1.08
N ASN A 13 -14.14 10.25 -1.28
CA ASN A 13 -13.77 11.50 -0.67
C ASN A 13 -14.85 11.91 0.33
N ILE A 14 -14.44 12.25 1.54
CA ILE A 14 -15.35 12.61 2.63
C ILE A 14 -15.25 14.11 2.89
N TYR A 15 -16.39 14.80 2.92
CA TYR A 15 -16.51 16.24 3.07
C TYR A 15 -17.53 16.57 4.15
N GLY A 16 -17.07 16.92 5.35
CA GLY A 16 -17.96 17.15 6.49
C GLY A 16 -18.85 15.93 6.74
N ASP A 17 -20.17 16.14 6.72
CA ASP A 17 -21.18 15.10 6.92
C ASP A 17 -21.65 14.42 5.61
N GLY A 18 -20.95 14.67 4.49
CA GLY A 18 -21.23 14.07 3.20
C GLY A 18 -20.02 13.32 2.62
N PHE A 19 -20.26 12.60 1.53
CA PHE A 19 -19.20 11.93 0.78
C PHE A 19 -19.47 11.98 -0.72
N THR A 20 -18.41 11.84 -1.50
CA THR A 20 -18.50 11.51 -2.93
C THR A 20 -17.74 10.22 -3.18
N MET A 21 -18.37 9.31 -3.93
CA MET A 21 -17.67 8.20 -4.53
C MET A 21 -17.09 8.71 -5.85
N GLU A 22 -15.76 8.76 -5.96
CA GLU A 22 -15.11 9.18 -7.19
C GLU A 22 -15.30 8.10 -8.27
N ARG A 23 -14.96 6.85 -7.93
CA ARG A 23 -15.19 5.66 -8.76
C ARG A 23 -14.92 4.37 -7.97
N GLY A 24 -15.44 3.25 -8.49
CA GLY A 24 -15.01 1.92 -8.07
C GLY A 24 -13.60 1.58 -8.54
N LEU A 25 -13.07 0.45 -8.06
CA LEU A 25 -11.81 -0.09 -8.54
C LEU A 25 -11.89 -0.46 -10.03
N SER A 26 -10.85 -0.07 -10.78
CA SER A 26 -10.68 -0.42 -12.18
C SER A 26 -10.13 -1.84 -12.33
N PRO A 27 -10.29 -2.48 -13.51
CA PRO A 27 -9.68 -3.78 -13.79
C PRO A 27 -8.17 -3.77 -13.52
N GLN A 28 -7.47 -2.70 -13.89
CA GLN A 28 -6.03 -2.58 -13.70
C GLN A 28 -5.62 -2.54 -12.21
N GLU A 29 -6.37 -1.85 -11.36
CA GLU A 29 -6.13 -1.83 -9.91
C GLU A 29 -6.34 -3.20 -9.27
N ILE A 30 -7.27 -4.01 -9.80
CA ILE A 30 -7.40 -5.41 -9.39
C ILE A 30 -6.15 -6.21 -9.77
N ARG A 31 -5.61 -6.01 -10.98
CA ARG A 31 -4.36 -6.70 -11.40
C ARG A 31 -3.18 -6.28 -10.55
N TYR A 32 -3.11 -5.01 -10.17
CA TYR A 32 -2.14 -4.51 -9.20
C TYR A 32 -2.23 -5.26 -7.87
N TYR A 33 -3.43 -5.37 -7.28
CA TYR A 33 -3.61 -6.13 -6.04
C TYR A 33 -3.22 -7.61 -6.18
N ALA A 34 -3.65 -8.25 -7.27
CA ALA A 34 -3.33 -9.65 -7.53
C ALA A 34 -1.82 -9.90 -7.70
N LEU A 35 -1.11 -8.96 -8.32
CA LEU A 35 0.32 -9.09 -8.62
C LEU A 35 1.20 -8.94 -7.37
N TYR A 36 0.91 -7.95 -6.52
CA TYR A 36 1.79 -7.56 -5.41
C TYR A 36 1.42 -8.13 -4.03
N TRP A 37 0.24 -8.74 -3.87
CA TRP A 37 -0.16 -9.32 -2.57
C TRP A 37 -0.55 -10.77 -2.69
N ASP A 38 -0.14 -11.59 -1.74
CA ASP A 38 -0.44 -13.02 -1.72
C ASP A 38 -1.92 -13.29 -1.41
N LYS A 39 -2.53 -12.48 -0.54
CA LYS A 39 -3.97 -12.49 -0.25
C LYS A 39 -4.58 -11.10 -0.43
N VAL A 40 -5.76 -11.02 -1.04
CA VAL A 40 -6.49 -9.77 -1.26
C VAL A 40 -7.89 -9.89 -0.68
N VAL A 41 -8.25 -9.02 0.26
CA VAL A 41 -9.56 -8.99 0.91
C VAL A 41 -10.22 -7.64 0.62
N ILE A 42 -11.38 -7.65 -0.02
CA ILE A 42 -12.13 -6.43 -0.35
C ILE A 42 -13.52 -6.55 0.24
N PRO A 43 -13.72 -6.12 1.50
CA PRO A 43 -14.98 -6.31 2.17
C PRO A 43 -16.11 -5.54 1.50
N GLY A 44 -17.29 -6.16 1.52
CA GLY A 44 -18.55 -5.51 1.20
C GLY A 44 -19.32 -5.17 2.47
N SER A 45 -20.44 -4.49 2.30
CA SER A 45 -21.41 -4.28 3.38
C SER A 45 -22.83 -4.59 2.93
N ASN A 46 -23.76 -4.69 3.87
CA ASN A 46 -25.19 -4.64 3.59
C ASN A 46 -25.72 -3.22 3.39
N LEU A 47 -24.93 -2.19 3.69
CA LEU A 47 -25.35 -0.80 3.64
C LEU A 47 -25.18 -0.18 2.25
N VAL A 48 -24.00 -0.36 1.66
CA VAL A 48 -23.71 0.01 0.28
C VAL A 48 -22.95 -1.13 -0.40
N HIS A 49 -23.46 -1.59 -1.55
CA HIS A 49 -22.80 -2.59 -2.37
C HIS A 49 -22.10 -1.93 -3.55
N ILE A 50 -20.78 -2.13 -3.63
CA ILE A 50 -19.96 -1.77 -4.78
C ILE A 50 -19.39 -3.07 -5.34
N GLY A 51 -19.81 -3.39 -6.56
CA GLY A 51 -19.29 -4.51 -7.32
C GLY A 51 -17.87 -4.24 -7.82
N LEU A 52 -17.13 -5.31 -8.05
CA LEU A 52 -15.80 -5.27 -8.65
C LEU A 52 -15.84 -5.74 -10.11
N PRO A 53 -14.92 -5.27 -10.96
CA PRO A 53 -14.75 -5.84 -12.28
C PRO A 53 -14.42 -7.34 -12.18
N GLU A 54 -15.10 -8.18 -12.95
CA GLU A 54 -14.87 -9.64 -12.99
C GLU A 54 -15.00 -10.34 -11.61
N GLU A 55 -15.83 -9.79 -10.71
CA GLU A 55 -15.94 -10.23 -9.31
C GLU A 55 -16.09 -11.75 -9.16
N ASP A 56 -17.02 -12.38 -9.89
CA ASP A 56 -17.26 -13.82 -9.80
C ASP A 56 -16.02 -14.65 -10.17
N ILE A 57 -15.29 -14.23 -11.21
CA ILE A 57 -14.06 -14.91 -11.65
C ILE A 57 -12.99 -14.76 -10.58
N LEU A 58 -12.82 -13.57 -10.01
CA LEU A 58 -11.81 -13.29 -8.99
C LEU A 58 -12.07 -14.03 -7.69
N ILE A 59 -13.34 -14.16 -7.27
CA ILE A 59 -13.72 -14.92 -6.08
C ILE A 59 -13.51 -16.41 -6.35
N ASN A 60 -14.01 -16.95 -7.47
CA ASN A 60 -13.91 -18.38 -7.78
C ASN A 60 -12.47 -18.85 -8.01
N SER A 61 -11.59 -17.96 -8.49
CA SER A 61 -10.16 -18.22 -8.63
C SER A 61 -9.35 -18.04 -7.34
N GLY A 62 -9.99 -17.57 -6.25
CA GLY A 62 -9.33 -17.33 -4.97
C GLY A 62 -8.40 -16.10 -4.97
N VAL A 63 -8.48 -15.24 -5.99
CA VAL A 63 -7.69 -14.01 -6.08
C VAL A 63 -8.14 -13.00 -5.03
N ILE A 64 -9.45 -12.89 -4.82
CA ILE A 64 -10.03 -12.00 -3.82
C ILE A 64 -10.99 -12.74 -2.89
N GLU A 65 -11.06 -12.27 -1.65
CA GLU A 65 -12.10 -12.63 -0.69
C GLU A 65 -13.01 -11.41 -0.43
N ARG A 66 -14.33 -11.63 -0.38
CA ARG A 66 -15.32 -10.57 -0.17
C ARG A 66 -16.19 -10.82 1.06
N PRO A 67 -15.63 -10.74 2.28
CA PRO A 67 -16.43 -10.83 3.49
C PRO A 67 -17.44 -9.67 3.55
N ARG A 68 -18.65 -9.94 4.04
CA ARG A 68 -19.71 -8.94 4.12
C ARG A 68 -19.93 -8.51 5.57
N VAL A 69 -19.78 -7.20 5.82
CA VAL A 69 -20.03 -6.61 7.13
C VAL A 69 -21.50 -6.20 7.23
N ALA A 70 -22.16 -6.67 8.30
CA ALA A 70 -23.55 -6.35 8.59
C ALA A 70 -23.63 -5.12 9.52
N PHE A 71 -24.19 -4.04 9.01
CA PHE A 71 -24.54 -2.83 9.73
C PHE A 71 -26.00 -2.94 10.20
N GLN A 72 -26.27 -2.58 11.45
CA GLN A 72 -27.60 -2.59 12.08
C GLN A 72 -27.95 -1.20 12.62
N GLY A 73 -29.21 -0.79 12.45
CA GLY A 73 -29.71 0.51 12.93
C GLY A 73 -30.09 1.47 11.81
N SER A 74 -30.24 2.75 12.16
CA SER A 74 -30.50 3.85 11.23
C SER A 74 -29.20 4.57 10.89
N PHE A 75 -29.02 4.93 9.61
CA PHE A 75 -27.79 5.51 9.09
C PHE A 75 -28.08 6.79 8.29
N GLY A 76 -27.26 7.81 8.50
CA GLY A 76 -27.27 9.06 7.73
C GLY A 76 -26.31 9.02 6.54
N GLY A 77 -26.30 10.10 5.75
CA GLY A 77 -25.43 10.23 4.57
C GLY A 77 -23.94 10.13 4.89
N ALA A 78 -23.49 10.67 6.02
CA ALA A 78 -22.11 10.54 6.50
C ALA A 78 -21.75 9.07 6.74
N ASP A 79 -22.63 8.31 7.40
CA ASP A 79 -22.41 6.89 7.74
C ASP A 79 -22.27 6.03 6.48
N LEU A 80 -23.06 6.33 5.44
CA LEU A 80 -22.93 5.66 4.14
C LEU A 80 -21.54 5.85 3.53
N GLY A 81 -20.99 7.06 3.57
CA GLY A 81 -19.66 7.36 3.06
C GLY A 81 -18.53 6.70 3.84
N HIS A 82 -18.69 6.61 5.16
CA HIS A 82 -17.72 5.94 6.03
C HIS A 82 -17.84 4.41 6.03
N SER A 83 -18.94 3.85 5.55
CA SER A 83 -19.26 2.42 5.65
C SER A 83 -18.15 1.51 5.10
N PHE A 84 -17.46 1.93 4.04
CA PHE A 84 -16.37 1.17 3.43
C PHE A 84 -15.11 1.14 4.30
N ALA A 85 -14.73 2.29 4.85
CA ALA A 85 -13.60 2.40 5.78
C ALA A 85 -13.88 1.62 7.08
N VAL A 86 -15.13 1.65 7.56
CA VAL A 86 -15.58 0.86 8.72
C VAL A 86 -15.54 -0.63 8.39
N ALA A 87 -16.09 -1.05 7.25
CA ALA A 87 -16.08 -2.46 6.84
C ALA A 87 -14.65 -2.99 6.69
N GLN A 88 -13.76 -2.21 6.07
CA GLN A 88 -12.33 -2.51 5.97
C GLN A 88 -11.71 -2.69 7.36
N SER A 89 -11.97 -1.77 8.28
CA SER A 89 -11.40 -1.78 9.64
C SER A 89 -11.89 -2.96 10.48
N VAL A 90 -13.18 -3.28 10.41
CA VAL A 90 -13.77 -4.44 11.11
C VAL A 90 -13.12 -5.74 10.63
N VAL A 91 -13.01 -5.92 9.32
CA VAL A 91 -12.42 -7.13 8.72
C VAL A 91 -10.93 -7.20 8.98
N ALA A 92 -10.20 -6.09 8.84
CA ALA A 92 -8.77 -6.04 9.13
C ALA A 92 -8.47 -6.42 10.58
N LYS A 93 -9.22 -5.86 11.55
CA LYS A 93 -9.09 -6.23 12.97
C LYS A 93 -9.24 -7.74 13.16
N LYS A 94 -10.31 -8.32 12.60
CA LYS A 94 -10.59 -9.76 12.71
C LYS A 94 -9.45 -10.60 12.12
N LEU A 95 -9.02 -10.30 10.90
CA LEU A 95 -7.97 -11.06 10.21
C LEU A 95 -6.62 -10.95 10.92
N MET A 96 -6.26 -9.75 11.42
CA MET A 96 -5.03 -9.55 12.20
C MET A 96 -5.09 -10.30 13.55
N GLU A 97 -6.28 -10.46 14.14
CA GLU A 97 -6.48 -11.22 15.37
C GLU A 97 -6.40 -12.73 15.15
N GLU A 98 -6.98 -13.24 14.06
CA GLU A 98 -7.16 -14.67 13.79
C GLU A 98 -6.00 -15.30 12.97
N GLU A 99 -5.41 -14.58 12.01
CA GLU A 99 -4.41 -15.11 11.08
C GLU A 99 -3.00 -14.56 11.35
N LYS A 100 -2.32 -15.09 12.37
CA LYS A 100 -0.98 -14.61 12.79
C LYS A 100 0.16 -14.89 11.80
N THR A 101 -0.04 -15.78 10.82
CA THR A 101 0.96 -16.13 9.81
C THR A 101 0.99 -15.17 8.62
N THR A 102 -0.04 -14.34 8.49
CA THR A 102 -0.19 -13.38 7.40
C THR A 102 0.12 -11.99 7.95
N ASP A 103 1.00 -11.25 7.28
CA ASP A 103 1.21 -9.84 7.56
C ASP A 103 0.13 -9.04 6.82
N TRP A 104 -0.89 -8.63 7.56
CA TRP A 104 -2.05 -7.92 7.04
C TRP A 104 -1.83 -6.42 7.10
N VAL A 105 -2.18 -5.75 6.00
CA VAL A 105 -2.07 -4.29 5.87
C VAL A 105 -3.34 -3.69 5.29
N LEU A 106 -3.70 -2.50 5.76
CA LEU A 106 -4.72 -1.70 5.10
C LEU A 106 -4.16 -1.13 3.81
N HIS A 107 -4.92 -1.16 2.72
CA HIS A 107 -4.56 -0.46 1.49
C HIS A 107 -5.77 0.29 0.93
N GLN A 108 -5.56 1.50 0.44
CA GLN A 108 -6.59 2.22 -0.31
C GLN A 108 -5.98 2.81 -1.58
N ILE A 109 -6.70 2.68 -2.70
CA ILE A 109 -6.39 3.47 -3.88
C ILE A 109 -6.79 4.93 -3.61
N GLY A 110 -5.88 5.86 -3.86
CA GLY A 110 -6.13 7.28 -3.62
C GLY A 110 -4.93 7.97 -2.97
N ASN A 111 -5.13 9.25 -2.63
CA ASN A 111 -4.09 10.07 -2.01
C ASN A 111 -4.18 10.11 -0.47
N LYS A 112 -5.27 9.59 0.11
CA LYS A 112 -5.56 9.68 1.54
C LYS A 112 -6.10 8.35 2.07
N LEU A 113 -5.55 7.95 3.21
CA LEU A 113 -6.07 6.82 3.97
C LEU A 113 -7.24 7.28 4.84
N LEU A 114 -8.38 6.60 4.71
CA LEU A 114 -9.57 6.80 5.49
C LEU A 114 -9.68 5.68 6.52
N ILE A 115 -9.34 6.00 7.77
CA ILE A 115 -9.56 5.12 8.92
C ILE A 115 -10.65 5.75 9.81
N PRO A 116 -11.65 4.98 10.27
CA PRO A 116 -12.63 5.48 11.23
C PRO A 116 -11.97 5.85 12.57
N LYS A 117 -12.50 6.86 13.26
CA LYS A 117 -11.89 7.43 14.47
C LYS A 117 -11.69 6.41 15.58
N GLU A 118 -12.59 5.47 15.72
CA GLU A 118 -12.54 4.40 16.72
C GLU A 118 -11.41 3.39 16.50
N TYR A 119 -10.83 3.35 15.29
CA TYR A 119 -9.68 2.51 14.94
C TYR A 119 -8.38 3.30 14.80
N ILE A 120 -8.40 4.61 15.03
CA ILE A 120 -7.21 5.46 14.97
C ILE A 120 -6.56 5.55 16.34
N GLU A 121 -5.23 5.43 16.36
CA GLU A 121 -4.40 5.90 17.47
C GLU A 121 -3.26 6.79 16.95
N PRO A 122 -3.06 7.99 17.54
CA PRO A 122 -1.99 8.89 17.11
C PRO A 122 -0.60 8.30 17.39
N ARG A 123 0.30 8.34 16.40
CA ARG A 123 1.67 7.83 16.50
C ARG A 123 2.66 8.58 15.62
N ASN A 124 3.95 8.37 15.91
CA ASN A 124 5.02 8.75 15.01
C ASN A 124 5.10 7.72 13.87
N SER A 125 5.02 8.20 12.63
CA SER A 125 5.19 7.34 11.47
C SER A 125 6.23 7.88 10.49
N LEU A 126 6.81 6.94 9.75
CA LEU A 126 7.61 7.25 8.58
C LEU A 126 6.81 6.82 7.36
N ARG A 127 6.49 7.79 6.50
CA ARG A 127 5.90 7.51 5.20
C ARG A 127 7.00 7.45 4.14
N PHE A 128 7.03 6.32 3.45
CA PHE A 128 7.89 6.07 2.32
C PHE A 128 7.06 6.03 1.06
N GLU A 129 7.46 6.70 -0.01
CA GLU A 129 6.73 6.71 -1.28
C GLU A 129 7.65 6.33 -2.45
N LEU A 130 7.18 5.38 -3.24
CA LEU A 130 7.60 5.08 -4.60
C LEU A 130 6.65 5.81 -5.53
N VAL A 131 7.20 6.67 -6.39
CA VAL A 131 6.41 7.47 -7.33
C VAL A 131 6.66 6.93 -8.74
N ASN A 132 5.64 6.34 -9.33
CA ASN A 132 5.59 5.96 -10.74
C ASN A 132 6.60 4.85 -11.10
N LEU A 133 6.75 3.85 -10.22
CA LEU A 133 7.80 2.84 -10.35
C LEU A 133 7.27 1.42 -10.57
N LEU A 134 6.11 1.08 -10.02
CA LEU A 134 5.64 -0.31 -10.02
C LEU A 134 4.94 -0.66 -11.35
N PRO A 135 5.51 -1.58 -12.17
CA PRO A 135 4.88 -1.99 -13.42
C PRO A 135 3.62 -2.82 -13.18
N VAL A 136 2.50 -2.36 -13.72
CA VAL A 136 1.23 -3.10 -13.68
C VAL A 136 0.76 -3.35 -15.10
N PRO A 137 0.37 -4.59 -15.45
CA PRO A 137 -0.19 -4.87 -16.76
C PRO A 137 -1.47 -4.06 -17.02
N ASP A 138 -1.85 -3.92 -18.28
CA ASP A 138 -3.11 -3.29 -18.63
C ASP A 138 -4.32 -4.03 -18.03
N GLY A 139 -5.41 -3.31 -17.75
CA GLY A 139 -6.63 -3.87 -17.18
C GLY A 139 -7.31 -4.93 -18.05
N THR A 140 -7.02 -4.98 -19.36
CA THR A 140 -7.49 -6.02 -20.29
C THR A 140 -6.71 -7.34 -20.17
N THR A 141 -5.60 -7.36 -19.44
CA THR A 141 -4.80 -8.57 -19.24
C THR A 141 -5.61 -9.59 -18.44
N PRO A 142 -5.77 -10.84 -18.93
CA PRO A 142 -6.47 -11.89 -18.21
C PRO A 142 -5.86 -12.13 -16.83
N ILE A 143 -6.71 -12.29 -15.80
CA ILE A 143 -6.21 -12.49 -14.43
C ILE A 143 -5.31 -13.73 -14.33
N ALA A 144 -5.61 -14.80 -15.09
CA ALA A 144 -4.81 -16.01 -15.13
C ALA A 144 -3.36 -15.75 -15.58
N ASP A 145 -3.16 -14.89 -16.57
CA ASP A 145 -1.81 -14.52 -17.06
C ASP A 145 -1.03 -13.72 -16.00
N VAL A 146 -1.73 -12.88 -15.22
CA VAL A 146 -1.13 -12.12 -14.11
C VAL A 146 -0.69 -13.06 -13.00
N LEU A 147 -1.50 -14.06 -12.65
CA LEU A 147 -1.15 -15.06 -11.64
C LEU A 147 0.00 -15.97 -12.11
N GLU A 148 -0.01 -16.39 -13.38
CA GLU A 148 1.10 -17.16 -13.96
C GLU A 148 2.41 -16.36 -13.90
N PHE A 149 2.37 -15.07 -14.27
CA PHE A 149 3.52 -14.19 -14.18
C PHE A 149 4.02 -14.05 -12.73
N LYS A 150 3.11 -13.80 -11.79
CA LYS A 150 3.43 -13.67 -10.36
C LYS A 150 4.15 -14.90 -9.83
N GLU A 151 3.69 -16.10 -10.19
CA GLU A 151 4.32 -17.34 -9.75
C GLU A 151 5.71 -17.52 -10.37
N ARG A 152 5.85 -17.28 -11.68
CA ARG A 152 7.14 -17.38 -12.38
C ARG A 152 8.17 -16.35 -11.91
N ARG A 153 7.72 -15.15 -11.55
CA ARG A 153 8.55 -14.00 -11.13
C ARG A 153 8.48 -13.73 -9.62
N ARG A 154 8.13 -14.76 -8.85
CA ARG A 154 7.98 -14.67 -7.40
C ARG A 154 9.25 -14.19 -6.71
N THR A 155 10.42 -14.56 -7.24
CA THR A 155 11.72 -14.14 -6.73
C THR A 155 11.90 -12.63 -6.83
N GLU A 156 11.63 -12.04 -8.00
CA GLU A 156 11.77 -10.61 -8.27
C GLU A 156 10.74 -9.79 -7.48
N LEU A 157 9.50 -10.29 -7.36
CA LEU A 157 8.47 -9.67 -6.53
C LEU A 157 8.82 -9.71 -5.05
N ASN A 158 9.34 -10.84 -4.54
CA ASN A 158 9.79 -10.95 -3.16
C ASN A 158 10.96 -10.00 -2.86
N ALA A 159 11.94 -9.94 -3.77
CA ALA A 159 13.09 -9.03 -3.63
C ALA A 159 12.64 -7.57 -3.51
N LEU A 160 11.63 -7.15 -4.28
CA LEU A 160 11.07 -5.80 -4.18
C LEU A 160 10.48 -5.53 -2.78
N HIS A 161 9.64 -6.44 -2.29
CA HIS A 161 9.04 -6.30 -0.95
C HIS A 161 10.10 -6.29 0.15
N GLU A 162 11.08 -7.17 0.07
CA GLU A 162 12.21 -7.21 1.01
C GLU A 162 12.99 -5.90 0.98
N CYS A 163 13.26 -5.33 -0.21
CA CYS A 163 13.95 -4.04 -0.32
C CYS A 163 13.12 -2.89 0.28
N ILE A 164 11.79 -2.88 0.12
CA ILE A 164 10.90 -1.88 0.74
C ILE A 164 10.96 -1.99 2.27
N GLU A 165 10.92 -3.21 2.82
CA GLU A 165 11.01 -3.43 4.27
C GLU A 165 12.42 -3.10 4.81
N LEU A 166 13.47 -3.48 4.09
CA LEU A 166 14.85 -3.21 4.46
C LEU A 166 15.16 -1.72 4.39
N ALA A 167 14.61 -0.98 3.43
CA ALA A 167 14.79 0.48 3.37
C ALA A 167 14.34 1.16 4.66
N TYR A 168 13.25 0.68 5.25
CA TYR A 168 12.79 1.10 6.57
C TYR A 168 13.76 0.69 7.70
N ILE A 169 14.21 -0.58 7.72
CA ILE A 169 15.08 -1.09 8.79
C ILE A 169 16.48 -0.47 8.74
N GLU A 170 17.10 -0.39 7.58
CA GLU A 170 18.46 0.14 7.39
C GLU A 170 18.52 1.63 7.72
N ALA A 171 17.53 2.42 7.29
CA ALA A 171 17.46 3.83 7.60
C ALA A 171 17.36 4.10 9.12
N LEU A 172 16.80 3.15 9.88
CA LEU A 172 16.69 3.25 11.33
C LEU A 172 17.89 2.67 12.10
N ARG A 173 18.61 1.70 11.57
CA ARG A 173 19.63 0.96 12.35
C ARG A 173 21.07 1.28 11.96
N CYS A 174 21.31 1.92 10.82
CA CYS A 174 22.67 2.17 10.37
C CYS A 174 23.36 3.25 11.23
N PRO A 175 24.57 2.98 11.78
CA PRO A 175 25.34 4.00 12.50
C PRO A 175 25.73 5.20 11.63
N ASP A 176 26.00 4.94 10.34
CA ASP A 176 26.11 5.95 9.30
C ASP A 176 24.83 5.92 8.45
N SER A 177 23.89 6.74 8.87
CA SER A 177 22.56 6.80 8.29
C SER A 177 22.53 7.27 6.83
N ALA A 178 23.48 8.11 6.41
CA ALA A 178 23.59 8.56 5.02
C ALA A 178 24.04 7.40 4.11
N LEU A 179 25.00 6.60 4.58
CA LEU A 179 25.42 5.39 3.89
C LEU A 179 24.33 4.32 3.85
N GLY A 180 23.64 4.07 4.98
CA GLY A 180 22.54 3.11 5.06
C GLY A 180 21.38 3.48 4.13
N THR A 181 20.98 4.75 4.14
CA THR A 181 19.96 5.28 3.21
C THR A 181 20.37 5.11 1.74
N SER A 182 21.61 5.46 1.41
CA SER A 182 22.11 5.35 0.03
C SER A 182 22.13 3.90 -0.47
N ARG A 183 22.45 2.95 0.42
CA ARG A 183 22.39 1.51 0.14
C ARG A 183 20.96 1.05 -0.11
N ALA A 184 20.05 1.32 0.83
CA ALA A 184 18.63 1.00 0.70
C ALA A 184 18.02 1.51 -0.61
N ILE A 185 18.28 2.77 -0.99
CA ILE A 185 17.78 3.36 -2.23
C ILE A 185 18.35 2.64 -3.46
N ARG A 186 19.65 2.34 -3.46
CA ARG A 186 20.30 1.66 -4.59
C ARG A 186 19.75 0.25 -4.77
N ASP A 187 19.65 -0.52 -3.69
CA ASP A 187 19.22 -1.92 -3.76
C ASP A 187 17.73 -2.00 -4.17
N LEU A 188 16.91 -1.06 -3.68
CA LEU A 188 15.52 -0.92 -4.11
C LEU A 188 15.39 -0.51 -5.59
N LYS A 189 16.23 0.41 -6.06
CA LYS A 189 16.28 0.78 -7.48
C LYS A 189 16.60 -0.45 -8.34
N GLU A 190 17.62 -1.22 -7.97
CA GLU A 190 18.00 -2.43 -8.70
C GLU A 190 16.85 -3.45 -8.75
N SER A 191 16.14 -3.63 -7.63
CA SER A 191 14.97 -4.52 -7.60
C SER A 191 13.83 -4.03 -8.49
N ILE A 192 13.61 -2.72 -8.60
CA ILE A 192 12.58 -2.13 -9.47
C ILE A 192 12.99 -2.26 -10.94
N ASP A 193 14.25 -1.99 -11.27
CA ASP A 193 14.79 -2.12 -12.64
C ASP A 193 14.69 -3.58 -13.13
N ASN A 194 15.01 -4.53 -12.26
CA ASN A 194 14.84 -5.96 -12.53
C ASN A 194 13.36 -6.34 -12.76
N LEU A 195 12.45 -5.84 -11.90
CA LEU A 195 11.02 -6.11 -12.05
C LEU A 195 10.46 -5.49 -13.35
N ASP A 196 10.88 -4.28 -13.70
CA ASP A 196 10.51 -3.61 -14.94
C ASP A 196 10.99 -4.38 -16.17
N TYR A 197 12.24 -4.87 -16.14
CA TYR A 197 12.80 -5.70 -17.20
C TYR A 197 11.97 -6.95 -17.44
N VAL A 198 11.73 -7.76 -16.39
CA VAL A 198 10.95 -9.01 -16.54
C VAL A 198 9.48 -8.76 -16.88
N SER A 199 8.92 -7.64 -16.44
CA SER A 199 7.55 -7.24 -16.81
C SER A 199 7.43 -6.97 -18.32
N LYS A 200 8.44 -6.32 -18.91
CA LYS A 200 8.50 -6.03 -20.35
C LYS A 200 8.71 -7.27 -21.21
N GLU A 201 9.27 -8.35 -20.67
CA GLU A 201 9.35 -9.63 -21.39
C GLU A 201 7.98 -10.27 -21.63
N LYS A 202 7.02 -10.08 -20.71
CA LYS A 202 5.68 -10.68 -20.80
C LYS A 202 4.63 -9.70 -21.36
N TRP A 203 4.66 -8.44 -20.94
CA TRP A 203 3.62 -7.47 -21.25
C TRP A 203 4.12 -6.40 -22.21
N SER A 204 3.38 -6.19 -23.30
CA SER A 204 3.69 -5.14 -24.28
C SER A 204 3.34 -3.73 -23.80
N LYS A 205 2.46 -3.62 -22.79
CA LYS A 205 2.03 -2.37 -22.17
C LYS A 205 1.88 -2.54 -20.67
N THR A 206 2.52 -1.65 -19.91
CA THR A 206 2.38 -1.55 -18.47
C THR A 206 2.11 -0.10 -18.09
N SER A 207 1.26 0.12 -17.09
CA SER A 207 1.20 1.41 -16.39
C SER A 207 2.12 1.38 -15.18
N LYS A 208 2.43 2.56 -14.65
CA LYS A 208 3.28 2.72 -13.49
C LYS A 208 2.44 3.17 -12.31
N PHE A 209 2.53 2.41 -11.21
CA PHE A 209 1.81 2.69 -9.98
C PHE A 209 2.74 3.31 -8.96
N ASP A 210 2.20 4.27 -8.24
CA ASP A 210 2.77 4.76 -6.99
C ASP A 210 2.55 3.72 -5.89
N PHE A 211 3.42 3.74 -4.90
CA PHE A 211 3.28 2.92 -3.70
C PHE A 211 3.81 3.70 -2.51
N ALA A 212 2.90 4.10 -1.62
CA ALA A 212 3.26 4.67 -0.35
C ALA A 212 3.07 3.64 0.75
N ALA A 213 4.08 3.49 1.60
CA ALA A 213 4.09 2.66 2.78
C ALA A 213 4.16 3.55 4.03
N GLU A 214 3.34 3.26 5.02
CA GLU A 214 3.38 3.95 6.32
C GLU A 214 3.87 3.00 7.41
N PHE A 215 5.01 3.34 8.01
CA PHE A 215 5.66 2.52 9.01
C PHE A 215 5.54 3.11 10.42
N ASN A 216 5.33 2.23 11.40
CA ASN A 216 5.18 2.60 12.81
C ASN A 216 6.52 2.80 13.51
N LEU A 217 6.87 4.05 13.84
CA LEU A 217 8.13 4.34 14.56
C LEU A 217 8.07 4.01 16.05
N ASP A 218 6.87 3.92 16.63
CA ASP A 218 6.65 3.60 18.05
C ASP A 218 6.43 2.08 18.28
N GLY A 219 6.62 1.24 17.25
CA GLY A 219 6.41 -0.21 17.29
C GLY A 219 7.57 -1.00 17.93
N GLY A 220 7.26 -2.17 18.53
CA GLY A 220 8.17 -2.95 19.38
C GLY A 220 9.49 -3.46 18.77
N LYS A 221 9.74 -3.30 17.46
CA LYS A 221 11.02 -3.64 16.81
C LYS A 221 12.00 -2.47 16.69
N ILE A 222 11.55 -1.23 16.92
CA ILE A 222 12.36 0.00 16.93
C ILE A 222 12.73 0.43 18.35
N ALA A 223 11.84 0.17 19.31
CA ALA A 223 12.00 0.55 20.72
C ALA A 223 13.29 0.01 21.40
N ASN A 224 13.95 -0.99 20.82
CA ASN A 224 15.16 -1.60 21.40
C ASN A 224 16.47 -0.87 21.07
N GLY A 225 16.49 0.24 20.33
CA GLY A 225 17.76 0.91 19.99
C GLY A 225 17.73 2.43 19.80
N ILE A 226 16.61 3.02 19.39
CA ILE A 226 16.50 4.47 19.15
C ILE A 226 15.20 4.94 19.78
N ALA A 227 15.27 5.95 20.68
CA ALA A 227 14.07 6.61 21.18
C ALA A 227 13.27 7.15 19.98
N SER A 228 11.97 6.86 19.88
CA SER A 228 11.19 7.20 18.68
C SER A 228 11.25 8.68 18.30
N GLY A 229 11.42 9.57 19.27
CA GLY A 229 11.71 11.00 19.04
C GLY A 229 13.03 11.27 18.31
N ALA A 230 14.11 10.53 18.62
CA ALA A 230 15.39 10.68 17.93
C ALA A 230 15.35 10.12 16.49
N ALA A 231 14.60 9.04 16.25
CA ALA A 231 14.35 8.56 14.88
C ALA A 231 13.54 9.58 14.09
N PHE A 232 12.48 10.13 14.69
CA PHE A 232 11.65 11.16 14.07
C PHE A 232 12.42 12.45 13.75
N ASP A 233 13.20 12.96 14.70
CA ASP A 233 14.08 14.12 14.52
C ASP A 233 15.17 13.84 13.49
N PHE A 234 15.70 12.62 13.46
CA PHE A 234 16.66 12.21 12.44
C PHE A 234 16.04 12.27 11.03
N PHE A 235 14.87 11.69 10.79
CA PHE A 235 14.26 11.73 9.46
C PHE A 235 13.80 13.13 9.04
N THR A 236 13.32 13.94 9.98
CA THR A 236 12.96 15.34 9.67
C THR A 236 14.17 16.20 9.31
N ASN A 237 15.37 15.90 9.84
CA ASN A 237 16.59 16.69 9.60
C ASN A 237 17.56 16.08 8.55
N ALA A 238 17.60 14.76 8.38
CA ALA A 238 18.52 14.08 7.46
C ALA A 238 17.99 13.99 6.03
N PHE A 239 16.65 13.98 5.87
CA PHE A 239 16.00 13.93 4.56
C PHE A 239 15.45 15.28 4.09
N THR A 240 15.75 16.38 4.79
CA THR A 240 15.71 17.74 4.21
C THR A 240 16.87 17.94 3.22
N LEU A 241 17.12 16.94 2.36
CA LEU A 241 17.90 17.17 1.17
C LEU A 241 17.10 18.19 0.35
N PRO A 242 17.68 19.37 0.03
CA PRO A 242 17.02 20.27 -0.89
C PRO A 242 16.80 19.47 -2.17
N ILE A 243 15.55 19.39 -2.59
CA ILE A 243 15.07 18.68 -3.78
C ILE A 243 15.90 19.04 -5.04
N GLY A 244 16.67 20.13 -5.01
CA GLY A 244 17.60 20.57 -6.05
C GLY A 244 18.98 19.90 -6.13
N ALA A 245 19.37 18.96 -5.26
CA ALA A 245 20.66 18.24 -5.36
C ALA A 245 20.57 16.88 -6.09
N ILE A 246 19.37 16.46 -6.50
CA ILE A 246 19.14 15.19 -7.22
C ILE A 246 19.18 15.47 -8.72
N ILE A 247 20.38 15.66 -9.27
CA ILE A 247 20.58 15.79 -10.71
C ILE A 247 20.75 14.38 -11.29
N GLY A 248 19.68 13.88 -11.93
CA GLY A 248 19.71 12.76 -12.89
C GLY A 248 19.27 11.39 -12.37
N GLY A 249 18.04 10.98 -12.72
CA GLY A 249 17.54 9.59 -12.60
C GLY A 249 16.81 9.25 -11.30
N ILE A 250 16.08 8.11 -11.31
CA ILE A 250 15.20 7.40 -10.35
C ILE A 250 15.17 7.87 -8.86
N ALA A 251 16.21 8.48 -8.31
CA ALA A 251 16.20 9.08 -6.97
C ALA A 251 15.07 10.10 -6.72
N SER A 252 14.59 10.83 -7.75
CA SER A 252 13.41 11.71 -7.62
C SER A 252 12.08 10.96 -7.47
N ALA A 253 12.07 9.66 -7.76
CA ALA A 253 10.92 8.78 -7.65
C ALA A 253 10.80 8.16 -6.24
N PHE A 254 11.77 8.36 -5.35
CA PHE A 254 11.68 7.98 -3.95
C PHE A 254 11.44 9.22 -3.09
N LYS A 255 10.38 9.22 -2.29
CA LYS A 255 10.11 10.30 -1.33
C LYS A 255 10.01 9.73 0.08
N PHE A 256 10.72 10.33 1.01
CA PHE A 256 10.60 10.04 2.43
C PHE A 256 9.97 11.24 3.13
N LYS A 257 8.97 10.97 3.96
CA LYS A 257 8.32 11.99 4.78
C LYS A 257 8.07 11.44 6.17
N ALA A 258 8.80 11.97 7.15
CA ALA A 258 8.40 11.81 8.54
C ALA A 258 7.15 12.64 8.81
N SER A 259 6.17 12.05 9.48
CA SER A 259 4.94 12.75 9.86
C SER A 259 4.37 12.19 11.14
N TYR A 260 3.72 13.06 11.91
CA TYR A 260 2.78 12.58 12.90
C TYR A 260 1.52 12.12 12.18
N SER A 261 1.12 10.86 12.36
CA SER A 261 -0.04 10.31 11.66
C SER A 261 -0.93 9.46 12.59
N SER A 262 -2.09 9.13 12.05
CA SER A 262 -3.08 8.28 12.68
C SER A 262 -2.86 6.84 12.25
N SER A 263 -2.40 5.98 13.16
CA SER A 263 -2.18 4.56 12.88
C SER A 263 -3.42 3.72 13.15
N PHE A 264 -3.51 2.57 12.47
CA PHE A 264 -4.58 1.60 12.71
C PHE A 264 -4.31 0.80 13.99
N LYS A 265 -5.11 1.04 15.03
CA LYS A 265 -4.93 0.47 16.38
C LYS A 265 -4.74 -1.06 16.42
N PRO A 266 -5.51 -1.87 15.66
CA PRO A 266 -5.30 -3.32 15.63
C PRO A 266 -3.94 -3.75 15.06
N ALA A 267 -3.29 -2.92 14.24
CA ALA A 267 -1.96 -3.15 13.69
C ALA A 267 -0.83 -2.54 14.55
N SER A 268 -1.10 -2.17 15.80
CA SER A 268 -0.16 -1.46 16.68
C SER A 268 1.18 -2.17 16.91
N ASN A 269 1.22 -3.50 16.78
CA ASN A 269 2.44 -4.31 16.90
C ASN A 269 3.12 -4.62 15.55
N ASN A 270 2.51 -4.23 14.43
CA ASN A 270 3.07 -4.43 13.09
C ASN A 270 4.03 -3.28 12.76
N SER A 271 5.07 -3.61 11.99
CA SER A 271 6.03 -2.62 11.49
C SER A 271 5.46 -1.79 10.34
N SER A 272 4.66 -2.41 9.46
CA SER A 272 3.89 -1.71 8.44
C SER A 272 2.43 -1.58 8.90
N LEU A 273 1.86 -0.39 8.72
CA LEU A 273 0.52 -0.05 9.20
C LEU A 273 -0.50 0.05 8.07
N ALA A 274 -0.09 0.62 6.94
CA ALA A 274 -0.95 0.84 5.79
C ALA A 274 -0.14 1.15 4.53
N PHE A 275 -0.80 0.99 3.39
CA PHE A 275 -0.31 1.37 2.08
C PHE A 275 -1.32 2.25 1.34
N LEU A 276 -0.83 3.09 0.43
CA LEU A 276 -1.63 3.82 -0.55
C LEU A 276 -1.01 3.64 -1.94
N SER A 277 -1.84 3.64 -2.97
CA SER A 277 -1.34 3.69 -4.34
C SER A 277 -2.21 4.56 -5.23
N LEU A 278 -1.57 5.16 -6.22
CA LEU A 278 -2.22 5.89 -7.30
C LEU A 278 -1.71 5.32 -8.62
N ALA A 279 -2.64 5.00 -9.51
CA ALA A 279 -2.30 4.62 -10.87
C ALA A 279 -1.91 5.88 -11.65
N HIS A 280 -0.72 5.90 -12.23
CA HIS A 280 -0.29 6.96 -13.12
C HIS A 280 -0.25 6.42 -14.55
N ASN A 281 -0.96 7.11 -15.43
CA ASN A 281 -0.92 6.79 -16.84
C ASN A 281 0.24 7.57 -17.44
N GLU A 282 1.35 6.89 -17.74
CA GLU A 282 2.40 7.48 -18.57
C GLU A 282 1.79 7.74 -19.94
N ARG A 283 1.38 9.00 -20.20
CA ARG A 283 1.14 9.45 -21.56
C ARG A 283 2.49 9.42 -22.26
N ILE A 284 2.81 8.31 -22.90
CA ILE A 284 3.87 8.30 -23.91
C ILE A 284 3.40 9.28 -24.97
N LEU A 285 3.95 10.50 -24.94
CA LEU A 285 3.90 11.40 -26.07
C LEU A 285 4.67 10.68 -27.17
N LEU A 286 3.94 10.07 -28.11
CA LEU A 286 4.50 9.62 -29.37
C LEU A 286 5.13 10.86 -30.02
N ARG A 287 6.46 10.90 -30.02
CA ARG A 287 7.24 11.85 -30.82
C ARG A 287 7.31 11.35 -32.25
#